data_AF-A0A3C1ABN3-F1
#
_entry.id   AF-A0A3C1ABN3-F1
#
_cell.length_a   1.000
_cell.length_b   1.000
_cell.length_c   1.000
_cell.angle_alpha   90.00
_cell.angle_beta   90.00
_cell.angle_gamma   90.00
#
_symmetry.space_group_name_H-M   'P 1'
#
loop_
_entity.id
_entity.type
_entity.pdbx_description
1 polymer ?
#
loop_
_entity_poly.entity_id
_entity_poly.type
_entity_poly.pdbx_seq_one_letter_code
_entity_poly.pdbx_strand_id
1 'polypeptide(L)'
;MALDRKQKAFRFFPAMPIDANNVNFEQAIVRLLVLLHTKGKVIAKTNKDTLYPENLVEIVKENSVRFEGIDDAVRERLMKNWISSDYATTVIEGRGRKGKTRISNLKPLHLSTIKLLDPRVRSQDRDVSVFLYNVFKGTAVASDKDFLMAYLLEGTNRFGEYDLVIDETNFDSLDIETQFLLRLLESFKVDKPSTRSSQVQDYQFICEAHKNQILFDTLKLLVYKDSVPRRELFSYLTIVLNFHTALFAMKTFNQINSLVERQKMKCGGCKTIRTEKDFDRLGGCDFQPKLFVDLTLAQDPTCDRLSKLSLEKNYN
;
A
#
# COMPACT_ATOMS: atom_id res chain seq x y z
N MET A 1 -10.26 18.38 -32.78
CA MET A 1 -9.02 17.65 -33.10
C MET A 1 -8.90 16.47 -32.14
N ALA A 2 -8.81 15.24 -32.63
CA ALA A 2 -8.72 14.07 -31.74
C ALA A 2 -7.31 14.00 -31.13
N LEU A 3 -7.22 13.89 -29.80
CA LEU A 3 -5.93 13.73 -29.11
C LEU A 3 -5.26 12.41 -29.54
N ASP A 4 -3.96 12.48 -29.85
CA ASP A 4 -3.16 11.30 -30.17
C ASP A 4 -2.85 10.45 -28.91
N ARG A 5 -2.26 9.26 -29.08
CA ARG A 5 -1.97 8.35 -27.96
C ARG A 5 -0.95 8.94 -26.98
N LYS A 6 0.03 9.72 -27.44
CA LYS A 6 1.03 10.36 -26.57
C LYS A 6 0.40 11.49 -25.76
N GLN A 7 -0.49 12.26 -26.36
CA GLN A 7 -1.25 13.32 -25.72
C GLN A 7 -2.25 12.74 -24.69
N LYS A 8 -2.94 11.63 -25.03
CA LYS A 8 -3.81 10.90 -24.10
C LYS A 8 -3.05 10.23 -22.94
N ALA A 9 -1.78 9.88 -23.16
CA ALA A 9 -0.91 9.28 -22.16
C ALA A 9 0.03 10.30 -21.50
N PHE A 10 -0.13 11.60 -21.78
CA PHE A 10 0.74 12.62 -21.23
C PHE A 10 0.58 12.64 -19.72
N ARG A 11 1.72 12.53 -19.03
CA ARG A 11 1.79 12.64 -17.58
C ARG A 11 2.97 13.51 -17.21
N PHE A 12 2.68 14.53 -16.42
CA PHE A 12 3.70 15.40 -15.87
C PHE A 12 4.01 14.95 -14.44
N PHE A 13 4.97 14.04 -14.29
CA PHE A 13 5.37 13.45 -13.02
C PHE A 13 5.65 14.49 -11.90
N PRO A 14 6.32 15.64 -12.17
CA PRO A 14 6.56 16.64 -11.13
C PRO A 14 5.29 17.26 -10.53
N ALA A 15 4.17 17.23 -11.26
CA ALA A 15 2.88 17.67 -10.71
C ALA A 15 2.04 16.49 -10.20
N MET A 16 1.81 15.48 -11.05
CA MET A 16 0.97 14.33 -10.74
C MET A 16 1.79 13.03 -10.85
N PRO A 17 2.48 12.62 -9.76
CA PRO A 17 3.31 11.41 -9.73
C PRO A 17 2.51 10.12 -9.62
N ILE A 18 1.17 10.16 -9.66
CA ILE A 18 0.28 8.98 -9.66
C ILE A 18 -0.66 9.02 -10.87
N ASP A 19 -1.13 7.86 -11.34
CA ASP A 19 -2.25 7.77 -12.29
C ASP A 19 -3.51 7.33 -11.50
N ALA A 20 -4.44 8.26 -11.29
CA ALA A 20 -5.60 8.03 -10.41
C ALA A 20 -6.64 7.04 -10.99
N ASN A 21 -6.44 6.52 -12.20
CA ASN A 21 -7.42 5.67 -12.87
C ASN A 21 -7.31 4.19 -12.47
N ASN A 22 -8.39 3.67 -11.86
CA ASN A 22 -8.55 2.25 -11.48
C ASN A 22 -7.35 1.71 -10.67
N VAL A 23 -6.99 2.42 -9.61
CA VAL A 23 -5.88 2.04 -8.74
C VAL A 23 -6.25 0.81 -7.91
N ASN A 24 -5.45 -0.26 -8.00
CA ASN A 24 -5.50 -1.35 -7.05
C ASN A 24 -4.57 -1.02 -5.87
N PHE A 25 -5.15 -0.50 -4.81
CA PHE A 25 -4.40 0.04 -3.69
C PHE A 25 -3.72 -1.05 -2.85
N GLU A 26 -4.31 -2.22 -2.75
CA GLU A 26 -3.71 -3.37 -2.07
C GLU A 26 -2.39 -3.77 -2.74
N GLN A 27 -2.35 -3.85 -4.08
CA GLN A 27 -1.11 -4.08 -4.82
C GLN A 27 -0.10 -2.92 -4.66
N ALA A 28 -0.58 -1.68 -4.54
CA ALA A 28 0.26 -0.53 -4.29
C ALA A 28 0.97 -0.62 -2.94
N ILE A 29 0.27 -1.07 -1.90
CA ILE A 29 0.85 -1.28 -0.57
C ILE A 29 1.89 -2.40 -0.60
N VAL A 30 1.60 -3.54 -1.24
CA VAL A 30 2.59 -4.64 -1.37
C VAL A 30 3.87 -4.15 -2.04
N ARG A 31 3.75 -3.35 -3.10
CA ARG A 31 4.89 -2.77 -3.78
C ARG A 31 5.60 -1.70 -2.96
N LEU A 32 4.86 -0.92 -2.18
CA LEU A 32 5.47 -0.01 -1.22
C LEU A 32 6.37 -0.76 -0.24
N LEU A 33 5.93 -1.91 0.30
CA LEU A 33 6.76 -2.74 1.19
C LEU A 33 8.06 -3.17 0.51
N VAL A 34 7.97 -3.60 -0.75
CA VAL A 34 9.16 -3.94 -1.55
C VAL A 34 10.09 -2.74 -1.66
N LEU A 35 9.58 -1.56 -2.01
CA LEU A 35 10.41 -0.36 -2.19
C LEU A 35 11.03 0.13 -0.87
N LEU A 36 10.31 0.04 0.25
CA LEU A 36 10.87 0.33 1.57
C LEU A 36 12.01 -0.63 1.90
N HIS A 37 11.80 -1.93 1.68
CA HIS A 37 12.78 -2.97 1.94
C HIS A 37 14.04 -2.83 1.09
N THR A 38 13.88 -2.56 -0.21
CA THR A 38 14.98 -2.50 -1.18
C THR A 38 15.55 -1.10 -1.34
N LYS A 39 15.13 -0.13 -0.51
CA LYS A 39 15.55 1.28 -0.57
C LYS A 39 15.35 1.88 -1.97
N GLY A 40 14.18 1.61 -2.53
CA GLY A 40 13.72 2.14 -3.81
C GLY A 40 14.17 1.35 -5.04
N LYS A 41 14.87 0.22 -4.89
CA LYS A 41 15.25 -0.64 -6.03
C LYS A 41 14.09 -1.55 -6.44
N VAL A 42 13.84 -1.66 -7.74
CA VAL A 42 12.73 -2.50 -8.25
C VAL A 42 13.18 -3.95 -8.45
N ILE A 43 12.38 -4.89 -7.96
CA ILE A 43 12.48 -6.32 -8.33
C ILE A 43 11.66 -6.52 -9.60
N ALA A 44 12.34 -6.64 -10.74
CA ALA A 44 11.69 -6.73 -12.06
C ALA A 44 11.58 -8.16 -12.61
N LYS A 45 12.26 -9.12 -11.99
CA LYS A 45 12.36 -10.51 -12.45
C LYS A 45 12.22 -11.46 -11.28
N THR A 46 11.65 -12.62 -11.54
CA THR A 46 11.62 -13.76 -10.63
C THR A 46 11.90 -15.01 -11.45
N ASN A 47 12.56 -16.00 -10.84
CA ASN A 47 12.72 -17.35 -11.38
C ASN A 47 11.79 -18.35 -10.71
N LYS A 48 10.94 -17.90 -9.78
CA LYS A 48 9.99 -18.75 -9.05
C LYS A 48 8.82 -19.14 -9.94
N ASP A 49 8.30 -20.33 -9.69
CA ASP A 49 7.05 -20.77 -10.30
C ASP A 49 5.88 -19.87 -9.87
N THR A 50 4.85 -19.83 -10.71
CA THR A 50 3.61 -19.15 -10.33
C THR A 50 2.97 -19.92 -9.18
N LEU A 51 2.66 -19.22 -8.08
CA LEU A 51 2.02 -19.82 -6.93
C LEU A 51 0.49 -19.77 -7.04
N TYR A 52 -0.13 -20.89 -6.75
CA TYR A 52 -1.58 -21.05 -6.61
C TYR A 52 -1.92 -21.42 -5.16
N PRO A 53 -3.18 -21.21 -4.73
CA PRO A 53 -3.59 -21.58 -3.37
C PRO A 53 -3.27 -23.03 -3.00
N GLU A 54 -3.38 -23.96 -3.96
CA GLU A 54 -3.04 -25.37 -3.74
C GLU A 54 -1.58 -25.59 -3.32
N ASN A 55 -0.65 -24.82 -3.91
CA ASN A 55 0.77 -24.96 -3.59
C ASN A 55 1.08 -24.55 -2.14
N LEU A 56 0.33 -23.59 -1.59
CA LEU A 56 0.49 -23.24 -0.18
C LEU A 56 -0.08 -24.32 0.75
N VAL A 57 -1.17 -24.98 0.36
CA VAL A 57 -1.70 -26.13 1.12
C VAL A 57 -0.71 -27.28 1.12
N GLU A 58 -0.07 -27.56 -0.01
CA GLU A 58 1.00 -28.56 -0.13
C GLU A 58 2.15 -28.26 0.83
N ILE A 59 2.62 -27.00 0.90
CA ILE A 59 3.68 -26.59 1.82
C ILE A 59 3.29 -26.81 3.29
N VAL A 60 2.05 -26.46 3.67
CA VAL A 60 1.57 -26.67 5.04
C VAL A 60 1.52 -28.17 5.36
N LYS A 61 1.03 -28.98 4.43
CA LYS A 61 0.92 -30.44 4.58
C LYS A 61 2.28 -31.14 4.68
N GLU A 62 3.25 -30.74 3.85
CA GLU A 62 4.58 -31.33 3.83
C GLU A 62 5.41 -30.98 5.07
N ASN A 63 5.07 -29.89 5.76
CA ASN A 63 5.78 -29.43 6.95
C ASN A 63 5.06 -29.84 8.25
N SER A 64 4.99 -31.16 8.50
CA SER A 64 4.37 -31.75 9.69
C SER A 64 5.07 -31.40 11.01
N VAL A 65 6.26 -30.79 10.95
CA VAL A 65 7.01 -30.33 12.13
C VAL A 65 6.44 -29.01 12.64
N ARG A 66 5.94 -28.15 11.73
CA ARG A 66 5.43 -26.82 12.07
C ARG A 66 3.90 -26.73 12.01
N PHE A 67 3.26 -27.62 11.26
CA PHE A 67 1.82 -27.63 11.08
C PHE A 67 1.25 -29.01 11.37
N GLU A 68 0.09 -29.04 12.02
CA GLU A 68 -0.63 -30.26 12.35
C GLU A 68 -2.07 -30.21 11.84
N GLY A 69 -2.71 -31.38 11.79
CA GLY A 69 -4.15 -31.47 11.54
C GLY A 69 -4.57 -31.42 10.07
N ILE A 70 -3.68 -31.44 9.08
CA ILE A 70 -4.05 -31.61 7.66
C ILE A 70 -3.83 -33.06 7.23
N ASP A 71 -4.69 -33.94 7.71
CA ASP A 71 -4.60 -35.40 7.60
C ASP A 71 -5.62 -36.01 6.61
N ASP A 72 -6.62 -35.23 6.19
CA ASP A 72 -7.69 -35.70 5.30
C ASP A 72 -8.06 -34.68 4.20
N ALA A 73 -8.74 -35.17 3.17
CA ALA A 73 -9.15 -34.38 2.01
C ALA A 73 -10.15 -33.26 2.33
N VAL A 74 -10.94 -33.39 3.40
CA VAL A 74 -11.87 -32.35 3.85
C VAL A 74 -11.08 -31.18 4.44
N ARG A 75 -10.10 -31.46 5.30
CA ARG A 75 -9.24 -30.45 5.91
C ARG A 75 -8.32 -29.79 4.91
N GLU A 76 -7.79 -30.52 3.93
CA GLU A 76 -7.06 -29.93 2.80
C GLU A 76 -7.92 -28.92 2.04
N ARG A 77 -9.18 -29.28 1.74
CA ARG A 77 -10.13 -28.37 1.08
C ARG A 77 -10.46 -27.15 1.94
N LEU A 78 -10.63 -27.33 3.25
CA LEU A 78 -10.87 -26.23 4.18
C LEU A 78 -9.67 -25.29 4.23
N MET A 79 -8.45 -25.82 4.33
CA MET A 79 -7.22 -25.02 4.31
C MET A 79 -7.08 -24.24 3.01
N LYS A 80 -7.37 -24.87 1.86
CA LYS A 80 -7.38 -24.18 0.57
C LYS A 80 -8.36 -23.00 0.56
N ASN A 81 -9.57 -23.21 1.05
CA ASN A 81 -10.58 -22.15 1.11
C ASN A 81 -10.11 -21.02 2.01
N TRP A 82 -9.63 -21.36 3.21
CA TRP A 82 -9.15 -20.39 4.19
C TRP A 82 -7.97 -19.57 3.68
N ILE A 83 -6.98 -20.20 3.05
CA ILE A 83 -5.87 -19.50 2.39
C ILE A 83 -6.41 -18.56 1.31
N SER A 84 -7.35 -19.03 0.48
CA SER A 84 -7.87 -18.26 -0.66
C SER A 84 -8.74 -17.07 -0.25
N SER A 85 -9.51 -17.18 0.84
CA SER A 85 -10.41 -16.13 1.32
C SER A 85 -9.71 -15.16 2.27
N ASP A 86 -8.90 -15.68 3.20
CA ASP A 86 -8.46 -14.93 4.38
C ASP A 86 -6.98 -14.59 4.35
N TYR A 87 -6.13 -15.42 3.76
CA TYR A 87 -4.68 -15.20 3.78
C TYR A 87 -4.09 -14.78 2.45
N ALA A 88 -4.81 -14.88 1.33
CA ALA A 88 -4.26 -14.58 0.01
C ALA A 88 -5.08 -13.53 -0.73
N THR A 89 -4.37 -12.58 -1.32
CA THR A 89 -4.92 -11.76 -2.40
C THR A 89 -4.66 -12.51 -3.70
N THR A 90 -5.71 -12.81 -4.45
CA THR A 90 -5.58 -13.57 -5.71
C THR A 90 -5.89 -12.71 -6.93
N VAL A 91 -5.27 -13.06 -8.06
CA VAL A 91 -5.51 -12.43 -9.36
C VAL A 91 -5.70 -13.51 -10.43
N ILE A 92 -6.61 -13.25 -11.36
CA ILE A 92 -6.87 -14.18 -12.46
C ILE A 92 -5.84 -13.95 -13.56
N GLU A 93 -5.23 -15.03 -14.04
CA GLU A 93 -4.27 -14.99 -15.14
C GLU A 93 -4.89 -14.61 -16.49
N GLY A 94 -4.05 -14.04 -17.36
CA GLY A 94 -4.40 -13.76 -18.75
C GLY A 94 -5.25 -12.51 -18.96
N ARG A 95 -5.30 -12.03 -20.22
CA ARG A 95 -6.20 -10.94 -20.60
C ARG A 95 -7.64 -11.45 -20.58
N GLY A 96 -8.54 -10.68 -19.97
CA GLY A 96 -9.97 -11.01 -19.91
C GLY A 96 -10.39 -11.98 -18.81
N ARG A 97 -9.54 -12.23 -17.80
CA ARG A 97 -9.86 -13.03 -16.60
C ARG A 97 -10.31 -14.47 -16.93
N LYS A 98 -9.60 -15.15 -17.85
CA LYS A 98 -9.90 -16.52 -18.29
C LYS A 98 -8.90 -17.58 -17.81
N GLY A 99 -7.78 -17.17 -17.22
CA GLY A 99 -6.75 -18.09 -16.73
C GLY A 99 -7.03 -18.61 -15.32
N LYS A 100 -6.06 -19.31 -14.74
CA LYS A 100 -6.16 -19.83 -13.37
C LYS A 100 -6.01 -18.67 -12.37
N THR A 101 -6.65 -18.81 -11.21
CA THR A 101 -6.53 -17.86 -10.09
C THR A 101 -5.22 -18.11 -9.37
N ARG A 102 -4.27 -17.19 -9.48
CA ARG A 102 -2.95 -17.27 -8.84
C ARG A 102 -2.84 -16.30 -7.66
N ILE A 103 -1.91 -16.56 -6.76
CA ILE A 103 -1.61 -15.71 -5.62
C ILE A 103 -0.85 -14.47 -6.09
N SER A 104 -1.27 -13.31 -5.61
CA SER A 104 -0.56 -12.03 -5.81
C SER A 104 0.21 -11.59 -4.57
N ASN A 105 -0.30 -11.87 -3.36
CA ASN A 105 0.33 -11.58 -2.07
C ASN A 105 -0.41 -12.29 -0.93
N LEU A 106 0.13 -12.26 0.30
CA LEU A 106 -0.51 -12.75 1.51
C LEU A 106 -0.91 -11.67 2.52
N LYS A 107 -1.84 -12.06 3.42
CA LYS A 107 -2.38 -11.30 4.54
C LYS A 107 -2.17 -12.08 5.86
N PRO A 108 -2.09 -11.41 7.01
CA PRO A 108 -1.92 -9.96 7.16
C PRO A 108 -0.58 -9.52 6.54
N LEU A 109 -0.42 -8.23 6.27
CA LEU A 109 0.83 -7.75 5.69
C LEU A 109 1.97 -7.85 6.71
N HIS A 110 3.09 -8.37 6.27
CA HIS A 110 4.35 -8.42 7.00
C HIS A 110 5.48 -8.26 5.98
N LEU A 111 6.65 -7.77 6.35
CA LEU A 111 7.72 -7.59 5.37
C LEU A 111 8.14 -8.89 4.69
N SER A 112 8.05 -10.03 5.39
CA SER A 112 8.30 -11.36 4.82
C SER A 112 7.41 -11.71 3.63
N THR A 113 6.23 -11.09 3.46
CA THR A 113 5.35 -11.42 2.32
C THR A 113 5.97 -11.05 0.97
N ILE A 114 6.99 -10.16 0.96
CA ILE A 114 7.77 -9.86 -0.25
C ILE A 114 8.47 -11.09 -0.83
N LYS A 115 8.66 -12.16 -0.04
CA LYS A 115 9.17 -13.45 -0.52
C LYS A 115 8.30 -14.04 -1.61
N LEU A 116 6.99 -13.74 -1.62
CA LEU A 116 6.04 -14.21 -2.63
C LEU A 116 5.73 -13.17 -3.71
N LEU A 117 6.49 -12.06 -3.77
CA LEU A 117 6.32 -11.07 -4.82
C LEU A 117 6.46 -11.74 -6.19
N ASP A 118 5.39 -11.69 -6.98
CA ASP A 118 5.45 -12.03 -8.39
C ASP A 118 5.48 -10.75 -9.26
N PRO A 119 6.65 -10.31 -9.75
CA PRO A 119 6.75 -9.13 -10.62
C PRO A 119 6.04 -9.30 -11.97
N ARG A 120 5.65 -10.52 -12.35
CA ARG A 120 4.85 -10.81 -13.56
C ARG A 120 3.38 -10.40 -13.36
N VAL A 121 2.92 -10.18 -12.13
CA VAL A 121 1.60 -9.58 -11.89
C VAL A 121 1.65 -8.13 -12.32
N ARG A 122 0.97 -7.84 -13.45
CA ARG A 122 0.83 -6.47 -13.94
C ARG A 122 0.04 -5.68 -12.91
N SER A 123 0.72 -4.79 -12.20
CA SER A 123 0.05 -3.99 -11.19
C SER A 123 -0.86 -2.95 -11.83
N GLN A 124 -1.94 -2.67 -11.12
CA GLN A 124 -2.69 -1.44 -11.28
C GLN A 124 -2.36 -0.48 -10.13
N ASP A 125 -1.12 -0.52 -9.61
CA ASP A 125 -0.70 0.39 -8.53
C ASP A 125 -0.47 1.82 -9.02
N ARG A 126 -0.29 2.03 -10.33
CA ARG A 126 -0.27 3.35 -10.97
C ARG A 126 0.72 4.34 -10.34
N ASP A 127 1.89 3.82 -9.92
CA ASP A 127 2.96 4.52 -9.21
C ASP A 127 2.56 5.12 -7.85
N VAL A 128 1.43 4.71 -7.28
CA VAL A 128 1.09 5.03 -5.88
C VAL A 128 2.16 4.50 -4.93
N SER A 129 2.70 3.31 -5.20
CA SER A 129 3.81 2.75 -4.44
C SER A 129 5.05 3.65 -4.44
N VAL A 130 5.38 4.26 -5.59
CA VAL A 130 6.49 5.21 -5.76
C VAL A 130 6.19 6.53 -5.04
N PHE A 131 4.97 7.04 -5.16
CA PHE A 131 4.52 8.24 -4.44
C PHE A 131 4.65 8.06 -2.92
N LEU A 132 4.09 6.97 -2.38
CA LEU A 132 4.14 6.65 -0.95
C LEU A 132 5.58 6.37 -0.50
N TYR A 133 6.40 5.71 -1.31
CA TYR A 133 7.83 5.56 -1.00
C TYR A 133 8.50 6.93 -0.85
N ASN A 134 8.19 7.90 -1.72
CA ASN A 134 8.71 9.26 -1.61
C ASN A 134 8.18 10.04 -0.39
N VAL A 135 7.02 9.66 0.17
CA VAL A 135 6.54 10.18 1.46
C VAL A 135 7.45 9.70 2.60
N PHE A 136 7.72 8.39 2.65
CA PHE A 136 8.38 7.76 3.80
C PHE A 136 9.91 7.72 3.70
N LYS A 137 10.51 7.78 2.51
CA LYS A 137 11.96 7.69 2.33
C LYS A 137 12.68 8.77 3.13
N GLY A 138 13.72 8.37 3.85
CA GLY A 138 14.53 9.28 4.69
C GLY A 138 13.82 9.78 5.96
N THR A 139 12.65 9.23 6.31
CA THR A 139 11.95 9.55 7.57
C THR A 139 12.15 8.45 8.61
N ALA A 140 11.91 8.76 9.88
CA ALA A 140 11.96 7.78 10.97
C ALA A 140 10.95 6.62 10.78
N VAL A 141 9.84 6.84 10.07
CA VAL A 141 8.82 5.81 9.81
C VAL A 141 9.34 4.65 8.95
N ALA A 142 10.31 4.95 8.07
CA ALA A 142 10.98 3.94 7.24
C ALA A 142 12.26 3.37 7.87
N SER A 143 12.55 3.70 9.14
CA SER A 143 13.70 3.18 9.86
C SER A 143 13.38 1.83 10.49
N ASP A 144 14.27 0.85 10.37
CA ASP A 144 14.14 -0.46 11.01
C ASP A 144 13.98 -0.40 12.54
N LYS A 145 14.31 0.74 13.17
CA LYS A 145 14.30 0.89 14.63
C LYS A 145 12.93 1.27 15.21
N ASP A 146 12.14 2.06 14.48
CA ASP A 146 10.93 2.66 15.04
C ASP A 146 9.78 2.68 14.01
N PHE A 147 8.53 2.58 14.51
CA PHE A 147 7.29 2.77 13.77
C PHE A 147 6.98 1.70 12.69
N LEU A 148 6.66 2.12 11.46
CA LEU A 148 6.05 1.25 10.44
C LEU A 148 6.99 0.12 10.05
N MET A 149 8.25 0.44 9.79
CA MET A 149 9.22 -0.57 9.36
C MET A 149 9.55 -1.55 10.47
N ALA A 150 9.68 -1.08 11.72
CA ALA A 150 9.85 -1.96 12.88
C ALA A 150 8.65 -2.89 13.06
N TYR A 151 7.42 -2.36 12.94
CA TYR A 151 6.20 -3.17 13.01
C TYR A 151 6.11 -4.22 11.89
N LEU A 152 6.57 -3.87 10.69
CA LEU A 152 6.64 -4.78 9.54
C LEU A 152 7.71 -5.88 9.67
N LEU A 153 8.68 -5.72 10.57
CA LEU A 153 9.79 -6.65 10.81
C LEU A 153 9.58 -7.54 12.04
N GLU A 154 8.59 -7.22 12.87
CA GLU A 154 8.34 -7.89 14.15
C GLU A 154 8.22 -9.42 13.99
N GLY A 155 9.04 -10.14 14.76
CA GLY A 155 9.15 -11.61 14.66
C GLY A 155 10.18 -12.11 13.65
N THR A 156 10.96 -11.22 13.03
CA THR A 156 12.00 -11.59 12.07
C THR A 156 13.31 -10.83 12.25
N ASN A 157 14.39 -11.48 11.83
CA ASN A 157 15.73 -10.90 11.77
C ASN A 157 16.20 -10.77 10.32
N ARG A 158 16.99 -9.72 10.05
CA ARG A 158 17.67 -9.52 8.76
C ARG A 158 18.65 -10.68 8.51
N PHE A 159 18.54 -11.33 7.35
CA PHE A 159 19.48 -12.35 6.90
C PHE A 159 20.06 -11.98 5.54
N GLY A 160 21.31 -11.53 5.54
CA GLY A 160 21.92 -10.92 4.36
C GLY A 160 21.29 -9.58 4.00
N GLU A 161 21.35 -9.19 2.72
CA GLU A 161 20.94 -7.86 2.27
C GLU A 161 19.41 -7.70 2.13
N TYR A 162 18.72 -8.76 1.69
CA TYR A 162 17.30 -8.69 1.33
C TYR A 162 16.44 -9.79 1.94
N ASP A 163 17.00 -10.77 2.65
CA ASP A 163 16.17 -11.86 3.21
C ASP A 163 15.84 -11.63 4.69
N LEU A 164 14.81 -12.34 5.14
CA LEU A 164 14.34 -12.34 6.52
C LEU A 164 14.21 -13.77 7.02
N VAL A 165 14.67 -14.01 8.23
CA VAL A 165 14.51 -15.28 8.94
C VAL A 165 13.68 -15.06 10.19
N ILE A 166 12.99 -16.11 10.62
CA ILE A 166 12.14 -16.05 11.82
C ILE A 166 13.04 -15.83 13.03
N ASP A 167 12.64 -14.88 13.88
CA ASP A 167 13.23 -14.73 15.21
C ASP A 167 12.57 -15.73 16.17
N GLU A 168 13.17 -16.91 16.28
CA GLU A 168 12.67 -17.98 17.14
C GLU A 168 12.56 -17.56 18.62
N THR A 169 13.29 -16.52 19.06
CA THR A 169 13.23 -16.06 20.45
C THR A 169 11.96 -15.27 20.77
N ASN A 170 11.42 -14.55 19.77
CA ASN A 170 10.24 -13.70 19.93
C ASN A 170 9.01 -14.27 19.20
N PHE A 171 9.14 -15.42 18.55
CA PHE A 171 8.09 -16.01 17.71
C PHE A 171 6.80 -16.28 18.48
N ASP A 172 6.90 -16.83 19.70
CA ASP A 172 5.75 -17.24 20.50
C ASP A 172 4.95 -16.05 21.06
N SER A 173 5.52 -14.84 21.06
CA SER A 173 4.81 -13.61 21.45
C SER A 173 3.96 -13.00 20.34
N LEU A 174 4.11 -13.48 19.10
CA LEU A 174 3.37 -12.96 17.96
C LEU A 174 1.93 -13.47 17.96
N ASP A 175 1.03 -12.74 17.30
CA ASP A 175 -0.32 -13.23 17.05
C ASP A 175 -0.30 -14.47 16.15
N ILE A 176 -1.33 -15.33 16.29
CA ILE A 176 -1.40 -16.61 15.58
C ILE A 176 -1.39 -16.47 14.05
N GLU A 177 -1.96 -15.39 13.50
CA GLU A 177 -1.96 -15.17 12.04
C GLU A 177 -0.55 -14.81 11.56
N THR A 178 0.18 -13.99 12.31
CA THR A 178 1.58 -13.69 12.04
C THR A 178 2.45 -14.93 12.16
N GLN A 179 2.26 -15.74 13.21
CA GLN A 179 3.00 -17.00 13.38
C GLN A 179 2.79 -17.93 12.19
N PHE A 180 1.52 -18.15 11.81
CA PHE A 180 1.15 -18.96 10.65
C PHE A 180 1.79 -18.43 9.36
N LEU A 181 1.67 -17.12 9.11
CA LEU A 181 2.24 -16.46 7.94
C LEU A 181 3.77 -16.63 7.87
N LEU A 182 4.48 -16.43 8.97
CA LEU A 182 5.94 -16.54 8.99
C LEU A 182 6.41 -17.98 8.72
N ARG A 183 5.76 -18.98 9.33
CA ARG A 183 6.06 -20.39 9.09
C ARG A 183 5.76 -20.82 7.66
N LEU A 184 4.65 -20.33 7.09
CA LEU A 184 4.29 -20.57 5.71
C LEU A 184 5.33 -20.02 4.73
N LEU A 185 6.00 -18.93 5.11
CA LEU A 185 7.00 -18.22 4.30
C LEU A 185 8.45 -18.68 4.54
N GLU A 186 8.68 -19.63 5.45
CA GLU A 186 10.01 -20.03 5.91
C GLU A 186 10.88 -20.60 4.77
N SER A 187 10.28 -21.39 3.87
CA SER A 187 10.96 -22.03 2.74
C SER A 187 11.24 -21.09 1.55
N PHE A 188 10.64 -19.90 1.54
CA PHE A 188 10.79 -18.95 0.46
C PHE A 188 11.95 -17.97 0.70
N LYS A 189 12.58 -17.56 -0.40
CA LYS A 189 13.64 -16.54 -0.42
C LYS A 189 13.18 -15.30 -1.15
N VAL A 190 13.66 -14.14 -0.75
CA VAL A 190 13.35 -12.88 -1.44
C VAL A 190 14.07 -12.81 -2.79
N ASP A 191 13.34 -12.40 -3.83
CA ASP A 191 13.95 -12.13 -5.13
C ASP A 191 14.85 -10.88 -5.05
N LYS A 192 16.03 -10.94 -5.65
CA LYS A 192 17.00 -9.83 -5.55
C LYS A 192 16.71 -8.78 -6.62
N PRO A 193 16.75 -7.48 -6.27
CA PRO A 193 16.79 -6.43 -7.29
C PRO A 193 18.04 -6.62 -8.15
N SER A 194 17.94 -6.28 -9.44
CA SER A 194 19.10 -6.35 -10.33
C SER A 194 20.17 -5.35 -9.87
N THR A 195 21.46 -5.71 -9.99
CA THR A 195 22.56 -4.75 -9.76
C THR A 195 22.50 -3.53 -10.67
N ARG A 196 21.80 -3.64 -11.81
CA ARG A 196 21.56 -2.54 -12.76
C ARG A 196 20.19 -1.86 -12.56
N SER A 197 19.41 -2.24 -11.54
CA SER A 197 18.10 -1.61 -11.32
C SER A 197 18.30 -0.17 -10.88
N SER A 198 17.73 0.78 -11.64
CA SER A 198 17.61 2.16 -11.18
C SER A 198 16.72 2.22 -9.95
N GLN A 199 16.99 3.20 -9.08
CA GLN A 199 16.03 3.56 -8.05
C GLN A 199 14.78 4.14 -8.71
N VAL A 200 13.65 4.00 -8.03
CA VAL A 200 12.42 4.69 -8.41
C VAL A 200 12.63 6.20 -8.45
N GLN A 201 11.87 6.87 -9.30
CA GLN A 201 12.02 8.31 -9.51
C GLN A 201 11.75 9.09 -8.22
N ASP A 202 12.63 10.03 -7.93
CA ASP A 202 12.47 10.99 -6.85
C ASP A 202 11.36 12.00 -7.16
N TYR A 203 10.50 12.23 -6.18
CA TYR A 203 9.39 13.18 -6.27
C TYR A 203 9.55 14.31 -5.25
N GLN A 204 9.45 15.55 -5.75
CA GLN A 204 9.41 16.75 -4.93
C GLN A 204 7.95 17.17 -4.75
N PHE A 205 7.48 17.24 -3.50
CA PHE A 205 6.08 17.51 -3.23
C PHE A 205 5.75 18.98 -3.46
N ILE A 206 4.68 19.25 -4.22
CA ILE A 206 4.14 20.61 -4.37
C ILE A 206 3.67 21.13 -3.00
N CYS A 207 3.14 20.25 -2.15
CA CYS A 207 2.66 20.55 -0.81
C CYS A 207 3.34 19.67 0.25
N GLU A 208 4.45 20.16 0.80
CA GLU A 208 5.18 19.48 1.89
C GLU A 208 4.32 19.29 3.15
N ALA A 209 3.40 20.21 3.45
CA ALA A 209 2.47 20.07 4.56
C ALA A 209 1.59 18.82 4.41
N HIS A 210 1.18 18.48 3.19
CA HIS A 210 0.41 17.26 2.94
C HIS A 210 1.29 16.02 3.11
N LYS A 211 2.51 16.02 2.58
CA LYS A 211 3.49 14.93 2.82
C LYS A 211 3.64 14.65 4.32
N ASN A 212 3.82 15.71 5.12
CA ASN A 212 3.93 15.59 6.57
C ASN A 212 2.63 15.06 7.18
N GLN A 213 1.46 15.51 6.73
CA GLN A 213 0.18 14.99 7.21
C GLN A 213 0.06 13.47 7.03
N ILE A 214 0.44 12.93 5.86
CA ILE A 214 0.45 11.48 5.61
C ILE A 214 1.35 10.76 6.62
N LEU A 215 2.54 11.32 6.87
CA LEU A 215 3.51 10.75 7.80
C LEU A 215 2.96 10.71 9.24
N PHE A 216 2.43 11.82 9.73
CA PHE A 216 1.91 11.92 11.10
C PHE A 216 0.64 11.09 11.31
N ASP A 217 -0.26 11.03 10.33
CA ASP A 217 -1.46 10.18 10.43
C ASP A 217 -1.08 8.70 10.42
N THR A 218 -0.04 8.31 9.68
CA THR A 218 0.54 6.95 9.74
C THR A 218 1.09 6.66 11.14
N LEU A 219 1.84 7.59 11.73
CA LEU A 219 2.38 7.47 13.08
C LEU A 219 1.27 7.32 14.14
N LYS A 220 0.22 8.14 14.06
CA LYS A 220 -0.93 8.08 14.97
C LYS A 220 -1.63 6.74 14.91
N LEU A 221 -1.79 6.19 13.72
CA LEU A 221 -2.43 4.89 13.55
C LEU A 221 -1.59 3.78 14.20
N LEU A 222 -0.26 3.85 14.07
CA LEU A 222 0.66 2.86 14.65
C LEU A 222 0.71 2.88 16.19
N VAL A 223 0.17 3.89 16.86
CA VAL A 223 -0.01 3.88 18.32
C VAL A 223 -0.91 2.72 18.76
N TYR A 224 -1.83 2.28 17.89
CA TYR A 224 -2.78 1.20 18.19
C TYR A 224 -2.25 -0.21 17.89
N LYS A 225 -0.96 -0.35 17.52
CA LYS A 225 -0.37 -1.64 17.11
C LYS A 225 -0.49 -2.77 18.13
N ASP A 226 -0.52 -2.44 19.42
CA ASP A 226 -0.59 -3.41 20.51
C ASP A 226 -2.04 -3.63 20.99
N SER A 227 -3.01 -2.87 20.45
CA SER A 227 -4.43 -2.91 20.83
C SER A 227 -5.36 -3.39 19.72
N VAL A 228 -4.88 -3.41 18.47
CA VAL A 228 -5.65 -3.77 17.28
C VAL A 228 -4.96 -4.92 16.57
N PRO A 229 -5.69 -5.99 16.17
CA PRO A 229 -5.11 -7.08 15.41
C PRO A 229 -4.40 -6.58 14.15
N ARG A 230 -3.25 -7.18 13.82
CA ARG A 230 -2.40 -6.75 12.70
C ARG A 230 -3.17 -6.62 11.38
N ARG A 231 -4.03 -7.60 11.07
CA ARG A 231 -4.89 -7.59 9.89
C ARG A 231 -5.74 -6.31 9.80
N GLU A 232 -6.40 -5.95 10.89
CA GLU A 232 -7.27 -4.76 10.94
C GLU A 232 -6.46 -3.47 10.89
N LEU A 233 -5.33 -3.42 11.60
CA LEU A 233 -4.47 -2.25 11.56
C LEU A 233 -3.95 -1.96 10.14
N PHE A 234 -3.58 -3.00 9.39
CA PHE A 234 -3.21 -2.85 7.98
C PHE A 234 -4.37 -2.43 7.09
N SER A 235 -5.59 -2.90 7.38
CA SER A 235 -6.80 -2.42 6.69
C SER A 235 -6.97 -0.91 6.90
N TYR A 236 -6.87 -0.43 8.14
CA TYR A 236 -6.95 0.99 8.46
C TYR A 236 -5.82 1.80 7.82
N LEU A 237 -4.59 1.29 7.82
CA LEU A 237 -3.45 1.95 7.19
C LEU A 237 -3.68 2.10 5.69
N THR A 238 -4.17 1.04 5.05
CA THR A 238 -4.51 1.03 3.62
C THR A 238 -5.57 2.07 3.30
N ILE A 239 -6.63 2.17 4.14
CA ILE A 239 -7.71 3.16 3.98
C ILE A 239 -7.15 4.58 4.11
N VAL A 240 -6.36 4.86 5.15
CA VAL A 240 -5.78 6.19 5.40
C VAL A 240 -4.85 6.62 4.26
N LEU A 241 -3.97 5.73 3.81
CA LEU A 241 -3.06 6.03 2.69
C LEU A 241 -3.82 6.22 1.38
N ASN A 242 -4.89 5.47 1.14
CA ASN A 242 -5.74 5.63 -0.05
C ASN A 242 -6.46 6.98 -0.03
N PHE A 243 -7.04 7.33 1.11
CA PHE A 243 -7.71 8.61 1.29
C PHE A 243 -6.75 9.79 1.07
N HIS A 244 -5.55 9.74 1.66
CA HIS A 244 -4.51 10.74 1.43
C HIS A 244 -4.05 10.82 -0.03
N THR A 245 -3.92 9.68 -0.71
CA THR A 245 -3.59 9.64 -2.13
C THR A 245 -4.66 10.34 -2.98
N ALA A 246 -5.94 10.11 -2.67
CA ALA A 246 -7.05 10.77 -3.33
C ALA A 246 -7.10 12.28 -3.03
N LEU A 247 -6.93 12.67 -1.76
CA LEU A 247 -6.81 14.07 -1.37
C LEU A 247 -5.66 14.77 -2.09
N PHE A 248 -4.55 14.06 -2.31
CA PHE A 248 -3.38 14.62 -2.98
C PHE A 248 -3.71 14.91 -4.45
N ALA A 249 -4.38 13.97 -5.14
CA ALA A 249 -4.83 14.19 -6.52
C ALA A 249 -5.75 15.41 -6.64
N MET A 250 -6.75 15.52 -5.76
CA MET A 250 -7.69 16.66 -5.76
C MET A 250 -7.00 17.99 -5.44
N LYS A 251 -6.12 18.01 -4.44
CA LYS A 251 -5.31 19.22 -4.10
C LYS A 251 -4.45 19.65 -5.28
N THR A 252 -3.75 18.71 -5.90
CA THR A 252 -2.88 18.97 -7.06
C THR A 252 -3.67 19.57 -8.22
N PHE A 253 -4.87 19.04 -8.51
CA PHE A 253 -5.74 19.61 -9.54
C PHE A 253 -6.11 21.07 -9.25
N ASN A 254 -6.55 21.36 -8.02
CA ASN A 254 -6.86 22.74 -7.59
C ASN A 254 -5.65 23.68 -7.67
N GLN A 255 -4.46 23.19 -7.32
CA GLN A 255 -3.21 23.95 -7.42
C GLN A 255 -2.82 24.27 -8.86
N ILE A 256 -3.01 23.32 -9.78
CA ILE A 256 -2.75 23.52 -11.20
C ILE A 256 -3.72 24.57 -11.76
N ASN A 257 -5.02 24.47 -11.48
CA ASN A 257 -6.00 25.44 -11.95
C ASN A 257 -5.70 26.85 -11.42
N SER A 258 -5.39 26.97 -10.13
CA SER A 258 -5.00 28.26 -9.53
C SER A 258 -3.68 28.81 -10.09
N LEU A 259 -2.74 27.95 -10.49
CA LEU A 259 -1.52 28.40 -11.17
C LEU A 259 -1.86 29.01 -12.55
N VAL A 260 -2.79 28.40 -13.30
CA VAL A 260 -3.20 28.90 -14.61
C VAL A 260 -4.01 30.20 -14.49
N GLU A 261 -5.00 30.22 -13.60
CA GLU A 261 -5.93 31.36 -13.47
C GLU A 261 -5.35 32.55 -12.70
N ARG A 262 -4.56 32.28 -11.66
CA ARG A 262 -4.15 33.28 -10.66
C ARG A 262 -2.65 33.36 -10.46
N GLN A 263 -1.86 32.59 -11.20
CA GLN A 263 -0.41 32.48 -11.05
C GLN A 263 0.04 32.09 -9.63
N LYS A 264 -0.82 31.37 -8.89
CA LYS A 264 -0.58 30.95 -7.50
C LYS A 264 -0.61 29.43 -7.39
N MET A 265 0.56 28.81 -7.18
CA MET A 265 0.71 27.36 -6.98
C MET A 265 0.75 26.95 -5.49
N LYS A 266 1.33 27.79 -4.63
CA LYS A 266 1.60 27.46 -3.22
C LYS A 266 0.61 28.13 -2.29
N CYS A 267 0.14 27.40 -1.29
CA CYS A 267 -0.70 27.97 -0.24
C CYS A 267 0.15 28.87 0.64
N GLY A 268 -0.40 30.02 1.05
CA GLY A 268 0.27 30.95 1.95
C GLY A 268 0.50 30.35 3.35
N GLY A 269 -0.49 29.62 3.87
CA GLY A 269 -0.46 29.04 5.21
C GLY A 269 0.41 27.79 5.34
N CYS A 270 0.43 26.92 4.32
CA CYS A 270 1.10 25.61 4.40
C CYS A 270 2.61 25.68 4.62
N LYS A 271 3.28 26.80 4.31
CA LYS A 271 4.72 26.99 4.59
C LYS A 271 5.05 26.93 6.08
N THR A 272 4.08 27.23 6.93
CA THR A 272 4.25 27.28 8.39
C THR A 272 3.96 25.95 9.06
N ILE A 273 3.41 24.98 8.33
CA ILE A 273 2.98 23.68 8.88
C ILE A 273 4.18 22.73 8.83
N ARG A 274 4.82 22.55 9.99
CA ARG A 274 6.03 21.72 10.13
C ARG A 274 5.83 20.56 11.07
N THR A 275 4.92 20.70 12.02
CA THR A 275 4.69 19.72 13.08
C THR A 275 3.21 19.41 13.22
N GLU A 276 2.90 18.34 13.95
CA GLU A 276 1.52 17.97 14.27
C GLU A 276 0.72 19.11 14.92
N LYS A 277 1.35 19.92 15.78
CA LYS A 277 0.71 21.07 16.45
C LYS A 277 0.21 22.14 15.47
N ASP A 278 0.71 22.13 14.25
CA ASP A 278 0.31 23.07 13.20
C ASP A 278 -0.87 22.55 12.37
N PHE A 279 -1.35 21.33 12.61
CA PHE A 279 -2.32 20.68 11.73
C PHE A 279 -3.69 21.34 11.74
N ASP A 280 -4.09 22.01 12.81
CA ASP A 280 -5.32 22.83 12.83
C ASP A 280 -5.30 23.91 11.75
N ARG A 281 -4.11 24.36 11.34
CA ARG A 281 -3.94 25.34 10.26
C ARG A 281 -4.17 24.76 8.86
N LEU A 282 -4.20 23.43 8.71
CA LEU A 282 -4.54 22.78 7.43
C LEU A 282 -5.99 23.10 7.02
N GLY A 283 -6.88 23.37 7.98
CA GLY A 283 -8.25 23.82 7.69
C GLY A 283 -8.30 25.14 6.92
N GLY A 284 -7.27 25.98 7.06
CA GLY A 284 -7.12 27.24 6.32
C GLY A 284 -6.36 27.11 4.99
N CYS A 285 -6.05 25.89 4.53
CA CYS A 285 -5.34 25.69 3.27
C CYS A 285 -6.21 26.10 2.07
N ASP A 286 -5.69 27.01 1.25
CA ASP A 286 -6.34 27.55 0.04
C ASP A 286 -6.81 26.47 -0.95
N PHE A 287 -6.15 25.30 -0.91
CA PHE A 287 -6.36 24.20 -1.86
C PHE A 287 -7.01 22.98 -1.21
N GLN A 288 -7.40 23.05 0.07
CA GLN A 288 -8.06 21.94 0.75
C GLN A 288 -9.38 21.60 0.03
N PRO A 289 -9.56 20.34 -0.43
CA PRO A 289 -10.82 19.92 -1.06
C PRO A 289 -11.95 20.07 -0.05
N LYS A 290 -13.07 20.68 -0.47
CA LYS A 290 -14.27 20.79 0.36
C LYS A 290 -15.18 19.62 0.03
N LEU A 291 -14.98 18.52 0.76
CA LEU A 291 -15.74 17.28 0.59
C LEU A 291 -16.91 17.26 1.57
N PHE A 292 -18.10 17.01 1.04
CA PHE A 292 -19.27 16.66 1.82
C PHE A 292 -19.74 15.28 1.37
N VAL A 293 -19.80 14.34 2.31
CA VAL A 293 -20.25 12.97 2.05
C VAL A 293 -21.58 12.78 2.77
N ASP A 294 -22.59 12.39 2.01
CA ASP A 294 -23.86 11.98 2.59
C ASP A 294 -23.75 10.56 3.15
N LEU A 295 -23.77 10.45 4.48
CA LEU A 295 -23.77 9.17 5.20
C LEU A 295 -25.18 8.60 5.41
N THR A 296 -26.22 9.33 5.03
CA THR A 296 -27.63 8.92 5.17
C THR A 296 -28.12 8.09 3.98
N LEU A 297 -27.28 7.88 2.96
CA LEU A 297 -27.64 7.16 1.74
C LEU A 297 -28.86 7.76 1.02
N ALA A 298 -28.84 9.10 0.87
CA ALA A 298 -29.89 9.91 0.27
C ALA A 298 -31.25 9.90 0.99
N GLN A 299 -31.27 9.47 2.26
CA GLN A 299 -32.49 9.53 3.08
C GLN A 299 -32.77 10.95 3.59
N ASP A 300 -31.73 11.77 3.77
CA ASP A 300 -31.88 13.19 4.08
C ASP A 300 -31.71 14.07 2.82
N PRO A 301 -32.76 14.80 2.37
CA PRO A 301 -32.71 15.62 1.17
C PRO A 301 -31.67 16.76 1.23
N THR A 302 -31.34 17.25 2.42
CA THR A 302 -30.33 18.30 2.59
C THR A 302 -28.94 17.73 2.41
N CYS A 303 -28.64 16.59 3.03
CA CYS A 303 -27.37 15.88 2.88
C CYS A 303 -27.16 15.45 1.42
N ASP A 304 -28.17 14.87 0.77
CA ASP A 304 -28.09 14.50 -0.64
C ASP A 304 -27.74 15.72 -1.52
N ARG A 305 -28.47 16.82 -1.36
CA ARG A 305 -28.20 18.07 -2.10
C ARG A 305 -26.79 18.62 -1.85
N LEU A 306 -26.33 18.65 -0.59
CA LEU A 306 -25.00 19.14 -0.25
C LEU A 306 -23.88 18.25 -0.80
N SER A 307 -24.09 16.93 -0.83
CA SER A 307 -23.12 15.99 -1.42
C SER A 307 -23.00 16.18 -2.94
N LYS A 308 -24.12 16.38 -3.64
CA LYS A 308 -24.16 16.67 -5.07
C LYS A 308 -23.45 17.99 -5.41
N LEU A 309 -23.72 19.04 -4.63
CA LEU A 309 -23.01 20.33 -4.77
C LEU A 309 -21.50 20.22 -4.51
N SER A 310 -21.10 19.39 -3.53
CA SER A 310 -19.69 19.13 -3.27
C SER A 310 -19.03 18.41 -4.45
N LEU A 311 -19.73 17.46 -5.08
CA LEU A 311 -19.23 16.76 -6.26
C LEU A 311 -19.05 17.71 -7.45
N GLU A 312 -20.06 18.53 -7.76
CA GLU A 312 -19.98 19.52 -8.84
C GLU A 312 -18.80 20.47 -8.65
N LYS A 313 -18.57 20.96 -7.44
CA LYS A 313 -17.49 21.93 -7.18
C LYS A 313 -16.07 21.36 -7.33
N ASN A 314 -15.87 20.07 -7.05
CA ASN A 314 -14.53 19.46 -7.06
C ASN A 314 -14.23 18.69 -8.36
N TYR A 315 -15.24 18.39 -9.19
CA TYR A 315 -15.08 17.58 -10.40
C TYR A 315 -15.49 18.27 -11.72
N ASN A 316 -16.28 19.34 -11.67
CA ASN A 316 -16.70 20.13 -12.84
C ASN A 316 -16.14 21.56 -12.77
#